data_AF-A0A2E0VUX4-F1
#
_entry.id   AF-A0A2E0VUX4-F1
#
_cell.length_a   1.000
_cell.length_b   1.000
_cell.length_c   1.000
_cell.angle_alpha   90.00
_cell.angle_beta   90.00
_cell.angle_gamma   90.00
#
_symmetry.space_group_name_H-M   'P 1'
#
loop_
_entity.id
_entity.type
_entity.pdbx_description
1 polymer ?
#
loop_
_entity_poly.entity_id
_entity_poly.type
_entity_poly.pdbx_seq_one_letter_code
_entity_poly.pdbx_strand_id
1 'polypeptide(L)' 'MFELSVVPAYGRVYNSKAAIWSDWTADKDFQITGIGPNSGRYVNQQDAAASGLACVLVRYGKRLEKTCSINLIKNRIN' A
#
# COMPACT_ATOMS: atom_id res chain seq x y z
N MET A 1 -10.75 -13.06 1.78
CA MET A 1 -10.27 -11.70 2.12
C MET A 1 -9.34 -11.31 0.99
N PHE A 2 -9.73 -10.35 0.14
CA PHE A 2 -8.90 -9.93 -0.99
C PHE A 2 -7.90 -8.90 -0.49
N GLU A 3 -6.61 -9.23 -0.59
CA GLU A 3 -5.50 -8.38 -0.18
C GLU A 3 -4.81 -7.84 -1.44
N LEU A 4 -4.51 -6.54 -1.48
CA LEU A 4 -3.79 -5.93 -2.59
C LEU A 4 -2.33 -5.70 -2.21
N SER A 5 -1.40 -6.35 -2.90
CA SER A 5 0.04 -6.15 -2.70
C SER A 5 0.55 -4.92 -3.44
N VAL A 6 1.23 -4.03 -2.72
CA VAL A 6 1.77 -2.78 -3.25
C VAL A 6 3.21 -2.51 -2.77
N VAL A 7 3.90 -1.64 -3.49
CA VAL A 7 5.23 -1.11 -3.17
C VAL A 7 5.22 0.42 -3.24
N PRO A 8 6.22 1.12 -2.67
CA PRO A 8 6.32 2.57 -2.77
C PRO A 8 6.44 3.00 -4.24
N ALA A 9 5.68 4.01 -4.65
CA ALA A 9 5.81 4.59 -5.99
C ALA A 9 6.93 5.63 -6.06
N TYR A 10 7.40 5.90 -7.29
CA TYR A 10 8.36 6.98 -7.61
C TYR A 10 9.71 6.88 -6.89
N GLY A 11 10.22 5.66 -6.67
CA GLY A 11 11.53 5.45 -6.05
C GLY A 11 11.59 5.76 -4.55
N ARG A 12 10.44 5.97 -3.89
CA ARG A 12 10.39 6.16 -2.44
C ARG A 12 10.90 4.92 -1.71
N VAL A 13 11.59 5.14 -0.60
CA VAL A 13 12.06 4.07 0.28
C VAL A 13 11.63 4.41 1.70
N TYR A 14 10.82 3.53 2.29
CA TYR A 14 10.41 3.67 3.70
C TYR A 14 11.25 2.77 4.60
N ASN A 15 11.61 3.30 5.77
CA ASN A 15 12.30 2.57 6.83
C ASN A 15 11.42 2.32 8.05
N SER A 16 10.22 2.90 8.10
CA SER A 16 9.29 2.78 9.22
C SER A 16 7.83 2.68 8.74
N LYS A 17 7.00 1.99 9.52
CA LYS A 17 5.55 1.92 9.29
C LYS A 17 4.89 3.29 9.41
N ALA A 18 5.39 4.15 10.30
CA ALA A 18 4.87 5.51 10.47
C ALA A 18 5.01 6.36 9.21
N ALA A 19 6.13 6.25 8.48
CA ALA A 19 6.33 6.95 7.21
C ALA A 19 5.36 6.45 6.13
N ILE A 20 5.12 5.14 6.06
CA ILE A 20 4.14 4.54 5.15
C ILE A 20 2.74 5.06 5.47
N TRP A 21 2.36 5.03 6.74
CA TRP A 21 1.05 5.50 7.18
C TRP A 21 0.85 6.99 6.85
N SER A 22 1.85 7.83 7.14
CA SER A 22 1.81 9.25 6.80
C SER A 22 1.60 9.48 5.30
N ASP A 23 2.35 8.77 4.45
CA ASP A 23 2.24 8.93 2.99
C ASP A 23 0.93 8.36 2.44
N TRP A 24 0.41 7.28 3.03
CA TRP A 24 -0.90 6.73 2.71
C TRP A 24 -2.02 7.70 3.07
N THR A 25 -1.99 8.29 4.28
CA THR A 25 -2.99 9.27 4.72
C THR A 25 -2.88 10.62 4.01
N ALA A 26 -1.72 10.91 3.43
CA ALA A 26 -1.51 12.06 2.55
C ALA A 26 -1.95 11.76 1.10
N ASP A 27 -2.65 10.65 0.88
CA ASP A 27 -3.19 10.20 -0.40
C ASP A 27 -2.16 10.07 -1.52
N LYS A 28 -0.92 9.71 -1.15
CA LYS A 28 0.13 9.47 -2.15
C LYS A 28 -0.02 8.08 -2.77
N ASP A 29 0.41 7.97 -4.02
CA ASP A 29 0.33 6.73 -4.78
C ASP A 29 1.22 5.62 -4.23
N PHE A 30 0.78 4.38 -4.36
CA PHE A 30 1.56 3.17 -4.22
C PHE A 30 1.40 2.34 -5.49
N GLN A 31 2.43 1.59 -5.88
CA GLN A 31 2.38 0.79 -7.10
C GLN A 31 1.91 -0.63 -6.79
N ILE A 32 0.92 -1.12 -7.52
CA ILE A 32 0.40 -2.48 -7.39
C ILE A 32 1.41 -3.47 -7.96
N THR A 33 1.76 -4.48 -7.16
CA THR A 33 2.70 -5.54 -7.55
C THR A 33 2.08 -6.93 -7.48
N GLY A 34 0.76 -7.03 -7.24
CA GLY A 34 0.04 -8.29 -7.32
C GLY A 34 -0.01 -8.85 -8.76
N ILE A 35 -0.38 -10.12 -8.87
CA ILE A 35 -0.66 -10.76 -10.16
C ILE A 35 -2.09 -10.42 -10.57
N GLY A 36 -2.26 -9.65 -11.64
CA GLY A 36 -3.58 -9.27 -12.14
C GLY A 36 -3.53 -8.15 -13.19
N PRO A 37 -4.68 -7.78 -13.77
CA PRO A 37 -4.77 -6.76 -14.83
C PRO A 37 -4.34 -5.36 -14.37
N ASN A 38 -4.32 -5.13 -13.06
CA ASN A 38 -3.89 -3.87 -12.45
C ASN A 38 -2.42 -3.88 -12.00
N SER A 39 -1.66 -4.94 -12.29
CA SER A 39 -0.23 -4.97 -11.97
C SER A 39 0.51 -3.82 -12.65
N GLY A 40 1.37 -3.13 -11.90
CA GLY A 40 2.10 -1.96 -12.37
C GLY A 40 1.31 -0.65 -12.32
N ARG A 41 -0.02 -0.67 -12.11
CA ARG A 41 -0.81 0.55 -11.89
C ARG A 41 -0.58 1.11 -10.49
N TYR A 42 -1.05 2.34 -10.30
CA TYR A 42 -1.00 3.03 -9.01
C TYR A 42 -2.34 2.93 -8.28
N VAL A 43 -2.27 3.03 -6.95
CA VAL A 43 -3.40 3.07 -6.04
C VAL A 43 -3.07 4.00 -4.87
N ASN A 44 -4.01 4.86 -4.49
CA ASN A 44 -3.92 5.69 -3.29
C ASN A 44 -5.02 5.32 -2.29
N GLN A 45 -5.20 6.14 -1.26
CA GLN A 45 -6.19 5.88 -0.22
C GLN A 45 -7.62 6.00 -0.75
N GLN A 46 -7.90 7.01 -1.59
CA GLN A 46 -9.22 7.22 -2.18
C GLN A 46 -9.63 6.06 -3.09
N ASP A 47 -8.73 5.61 -3.97
CA ASP A 47 -8.96 4.47 -4.86
C ASP A 47 -9.24 3.21 -4.07
N ALA A 48 -8.45 2.95 -3.02
CA ALA A 48 -8.61 1.79 -2.16
C ALA A 48 -9.93 1.83 -1.37
N ALA A 49 -10.38 3.01 -0.93
CA ALA A 49 -11.67 3.18 -0.27
C ALA A 49 -12.85 2.85 -1.20
N ALA A 50 -12.75 3.18 -2.49
CA ALA A 50 -13.76 2.87 -3.50
C ALA A 50 -13.76 1.39 -3.95
N SER A 51 -12.69 0.65 -3.68
CA SER A 51 -12.48 -0.71 -4.19
C SER A 51 -13.18 -1.83 -3.42
N GLY A 52 -13.65 -1.57 -2.19
CA GLY A 52 -14.21 -2.60 -1.30
C GLY A 52 -13.18 -3.59 -0.74
N LEU A 53 -11.88 -3.30 -0.87
CA LEU A 53 -10.81 -4.12 -0.30
C LEU A 53 -10.82 -4.09 1.24
N ALA A 54 -10.41 -5.20 1.86
CA ALA A 54 -10.31 -5.28 3.32
C ALA A 54 -8.96 -4.74 3.84
N CYS A 55 -7.89 -4.97 3.07
CA CYS A 55 -6.53 -4.53 3.41
C CYS A 55 -5.63 -4.34 2.17
N VAL A 56 -4.59 -3.54 2.37
CA VAL A 56 -3.46 -3.36 1.44
C VAL A 56 -2.20 -3.87 2.11
N LEU A 57 -1.45 -4.71 1.42
CA LEU A 57 -0.18 -5.26 1.87
C LEU A 57 0.97 -4.45 1.26
N VAL A 58 1.64 -3.64 2.06
CA VAL A 58 2.73 -2.77 1.61
C VAL A 58 4.07 -3.45 1.87
N ARG A 59 4.83 -3.71 0.81
CA ARG A 59 6.26 -4.10 0.94
C ARG A 59 7.13 -2.86 1.00
N TYR A 60 8.14 -2.86 1.87
CA TYR A 60 9.02 -1.72 2.11
C TYR A 60 10.42 -2.17 2.57
N GLY A 61 11.30 -1.21 2.86
CA GLY A 61 12.73 -1.47 3.07
C GLY A 61 13.52 -1.26 1.79
N LYS A 62 14.85 -1.19 1.91
CA LYS A 62 15.75 -0.85 0.79
C LYS A 62 15.67 -1.86 -0.37
N ARG A 63 15.27 -3.09 -0.08
CA ARG A 63 15.12 -4.21 -1.02
C ARG A 63 13.69 -4.77 -1.03
N LEU A 64 12.70 -4.02 -0.53
CA LEU A 64 11.31 -4.49 -0.37
C LEU A 64 11.19 -5.78 0.47
N GLU A 65 12.11 -5.94 1.41
CA GLU A 65 12.27 -7.13 2.23
C GLU A 65 11.30 -7.19 3.42
N LYS A 66 10.71 -6.06 3.79
CA LYS A 66 9.74 -5.94 4.89
C LYS A 66 8.34 -5.79 4.34
N THR A 67 7.35 -6.13 5.18
CA THR A 67 5.93 -6.04 4.83
C THR A 67 5.13 -5.49 6.01
N CYS A 68 4.13 -4.68 5.74
CA CYS A 68 3.09 -4.30 6.70
C CYS A 68 1.72 -4.31 6.03
N SER A 69 0.65 -4.33 6.82
CA SER A 69 -0.72 -4.28 6.31
C SER A 69 -1.42 -3.01 6.76
N ILE A 70 -2.12 -2.38 5.82
CA ILE A 70 -3.05 -1.29 6.09
C ILE A 70 -4.45 -1.91 6.08
N ASN A 71 -5.11 -1.89 7.23
CA ASN A 71 -6.48 -2.35 7.36
C ASN A 71 -7.41 -1.20 6.95
N LEU A 72 -8.13 -1.38 5.85
CA LEU A 72 -9.02 -0.35 5.29
C LEU A 72 -10.34 -0.23 6.08
N ILE A 73 -10.80 -1.33 6.67
CA ILE A 73 -12.04 -1.36 7.46
C ILE A 73 -11.86 -0.64 8.81
N LYS A 74 -10.73 -0.88 9.48
CA LYS A 74 -10.38 -0.28 10.78
C LYS A 74 -9.58 1.01 10.64
N ASN A 75 -9.25 1.41 9.41
CA ASN A 75 -8.42 2.57 9.08
C ASN A 75 -7.14 2.67 9.94
N ARG A 76 -6.35 1.59 9.98
CA ARG A 76 -5.10 1.55 10.77
C ARG A 76 -4.03 0.69 10.10
N ILE A 77 -2.77 0.98 10.39
CA ILE A 77 -1.62 0.15 10.00
C ILE A 77 -1.31 -0.90 11.09
N ASN A 78 -0.95 -2.13 10.70
CA ASN A 78 -0.52 -3.20 11.61
C ASN A 78 0.95 -3.59 11.41
#